data_AF-A0A4S2M9E0-F1
#
_entry.id   AF-A0A4S2M9E0-F1
#
_cell.length_a   1.000
_cell.length_b   1.000
_cell.length_c   1.000
_cell.angle_alpha   90.00
_cell.angle_beta   90.00
_cell.angle_gamma   90.00
#
_symmetry.space_group_name_H-M   'P 1'
#
loop_
_entity.id
_entity.type
_entity.pdbx_description
1 polymer ?
#
loop_
_entity_poly.entity_id
_entity_poly.type
_entity_poly.pdbx_seq_one_letter_code
_entity_poly.pdbx_strand_id
1 'polypeptide(L)'
;MESRLLKLLDDFNSEKMLSFGPNCPYEKLNAIRDQQEDLMRLHFEQDKKMQALIESGSRRGRKPVQSLISDEGWKTTKSNVDALITKLEALSSDIHNLHKPGHPS
;
A
#
# COMPACT_ATOMS: atom_id res chain seq x y z
N MET A 1 -16.18 -4.21 -38.48
CA MET A 1 -15.69 -3.18 -37.54
C MET A 1 -16.88 -2.47 -36.89
N GLU A 2 -17.81 -1.94 -37.69
CA GLU A 2 -19.08 -1.36 -37.25
C GLU A 2 -19.93 -2.28 -36.35
N SER A 3 -20.05 -3.57 -36.70
CA SER A 3 -20.78 -4.55 -35.89
C SER A 3 -20.24 -4.74 -34.47
N ARG A 4 -18.93 -4.56 -34.27
CA ARG A 4 -18.30 -4.62 -32.94
C ARG A 4 -18.59 -3.35 -32.13
N LEU A 5 -18.62 -2.20 -32.79
CA LEU A 5 -18.92 -0.91 -32.16
C LEU A 5 -20.39 -0.81 -31.75
N LEU A 6 -21.31 -1.30 -32.60
CA LEU A 6 -22.74 -1.37 -32.28
C LEU A 6 -23.02 -2.29 -31.09
N LYS A 7 -22.35 -3.45 -31.03
CA LYS A 7 -22.46 -4.34 -29.88
C LYS A 7 -21.91 -3.71 -28.59
N LEU A 8 -20.81 -2.97 -28.68
CA LEU A 8 -20.24 -2.25 -27.53
C LEU A 8 -21.18 -1.15 -27.02
N LEU A 9 -21.86 -0.43 -27.94
CA LEU A 9 -22.90 0.55 -27.63
C LEU A 9 -24.12 -0.09 -26.97
N ASP A 10 -24.55 -1.26 -27.45
CA ASP A 10 -25.67 -1.99 -26.86
C ASP A 10 -25.31 -2.52 -25.46
N ASP A 11 -24.09 -3.04 -25.28
CA ASP A 11 -23.57 -3.43 -23.98
C ASP A 11 -23.47 -2.22 -23.02
N PHE A 12 -23.10 -1.03 -23.52
CA PHE A 12 -23.07 0.21 -22.73
C PHE A 12 -24.47 0.67 -22.29
N ASN A 13 -25.42 0.69 -23.22
CA ASN A 13 -26.79 1.14 -22.96
C ASN A 13 -27.59 0.15 -22.10
N SER A 14 -27.17 -1.11 -22.03
CA SER A 14 -27.81 -2.16 -21.22
C SER A 14 -27.12 -2.43 -19.88
N GLU A 15 -26.21 -1.53 -19.45
CA GLU A 15 -25.37 -1.67 -18.25
C GLU A 15 -24.52 -2.96 -18.23
N LYS A 16 -24.40 -3.66 -19.36
CA LYS A 16 -23.55 -4.84 -19.56
C LYS A 16 -22.09 -4.48 -19.82
N MET A 17 -21.76 -3.21 -20.07
CA MET A 17 -20.38 -2.72 -20.06
C MET A 17 -19.83 -2.75 -18.64
N LEU A 18 -19.46 -3.95 -18.23
CA LEU A 18 -18.49 -4.20 -17.19
C LEU A 18 -17.11 -3.88 -17.80
N SER A 19 -16.86 -2.60 -18.08
CA SER A 19 -15.54 -2.06 -18.49
C SER A 19 -14.42 -2.53 -17.56
N PHE A 20 -14.81 -2.92 -16.35
CA PHE A 20 -14.07 -3.72 -15.42
C PHE A 20 -14.97 -4.93 -15.18
N GLY A 21 -14.56 -6.12 -15.62
CA GLY A 21 -15.43 -7.30 -15.72
C GLY A 21 -16.22 -7.61 -14.43
N PRO A 22 -17.24 -8.49 -14.49
CA PRO A 22 -18.12 -8.84 -13.36
C PRO A 22 -17.39 -9.34 -12.11
N ASN A 23 -16.09 -9.63 -12.22
CA ASN A 23 -15.25 -10.29 -11.23
C ASN A 23 -14.03 -9.46 -10.79
N CYS A 24 -13.92 -8.17 -11.14
CA CYS A 24 -12.95 -7.27 -10.52
C CYS A 24 -13.71 -6.19 -9.74
N PRO A 25 -13.97 -6.39 -8.43
CA PRO A 25 -14.71 -5.44 -7.66
C PRO A 25 -13.88 -4.16 -7.57
N TYR A 26 -14.42 -3.07 -8.08
CA TYR A 26 -13.91 -1.72 -7.85
C TYR A 26 -13.57 -1.48 -6.37
N GLU A 27 -14.30 -2.12 -5.46
CA GLU A 27 -14.03 -2.18 -4.02
C GLU A 27 -12.67 -2.79 -3.66
N LYS A 28 -12.24 -3.89 -4.29
CA LYS A 28 -10.92 -4.48 -4.06
C LYS A 28 -9.80 -3.54 -4.54
N LEU A 29 -10.01 -2.87 -5.66
CA LEU A 29 -9.06 -1.86 -6.16
C LEU A 29 -8.98 -0.66 -5.22
N ASN A 30 -10.11 -0.20 -4.67
CA ASN A 30 -10.13 0.86 -3.66
C ASN A 30 -9.42 0.41 -2.38
N ALA A 31 -9.66 -0.81 -1.90
CA ALA A 31 -8.98 -1.34 -0.73
C ALA A 31 -7.46 -1.39 -0.93
N ILE A 32 -6.98 -1.85 -2.09
CA ILE A 32 -5.55 -1.83 -2.44
C ILE A 32 -5.00 -0.39 -2.46
N ARG A 33 -5.73 0.55 -3.05
CA ARG A 33 -5.34 1.97 -3.05
C ARG A 33 -5.21 2.50 -1.62
N ASP A 34 -6.18 2.21 -0.77
CA ASP A 34 -6.18 2.69 0.61
C ASP A 34 -5.02 2.07 1.42
N GLN A 35 -4.71 0.77 1.19
CA GLN A 35 -3.53 0.12 1.75
C GLN A 35 -2.21 0.76 1.30
N GLN A 36 -2.11 1.15 0.03
CA GLN A 36 -0.94 1.88 -0.48
C GLN A 36 -0.80 3.25 0.16
N GLU A 37 -1.90 3.97 0.36
CA GLU A 37 -1.89 5.27 1.02
C GLU A 37 -1.49 5.14 2.49
N ASP A 38 -2.04 4.17 3.20
CA ASP A 38 -1.66 3.86 4.59
C ASP A 38 -0.18 3.51 4.72
N LEU A 39 0.37 2.73 3.78
CA LEU A 39 1.79 2.38 3.76
C LEU A 39 2.66 3.63 3.55
N MET A 40 2.25 4.52 2.65
CA MET A 40 2.94 5.78 2.40
C MET A 40 2.89 6.71 3.63
N ARG A 41 1.73 6.84 4.28
CA ARG A 41 1.59 7.61 5.52
C ARG A 41 2.52 7.05 6.60
N LEU A 42 2.54 5.73 6.79
CA LEU A 42 3.43 5.07 7.75
C LEU A 42 4.91 5.36 7.46
N HIS A 43 5.34 5.27 6.20
CA HIS A 43 6.71 5.57 5.82
C HIS A 43 7.12 7.00 6.21
N PHE A 44 6.28 7.99 5.91
CA PHE A 44 6.55 9.38 6.30
C PHE A 44 6.55 9.60 7.81
N GLU A 45 5.69 8.94 8.56
CA GLU A 45 5.71 9.01 10.03
C GLU A 45 6.99 8.39 10.62
N GLN A 46 7.44 7.28 10.08
CA GLN A 46 8.66 6.61 10.51
C GLN A 46 9.91 7.44 10.18
N ASP A 47 9.95 8.08 9.00
CA ASP A 47 11.02 8.99 8.62
C ASP A 47 11.09 10.18 9.58
N LYS A 48 9.95 10.80 9.91
CA LYS A 48 9.87 11.87 10.92
C LYS A 48 10.40 11.42 12.28
N LYS A 49 10.04 10.21 12.74
CA LYS A 49 10.54 9.65 14.01
C LYS A 49 12.07 9.46 13.97
N MET A 50 12.62 8.99 12.86
CA MET A 50 14.06 8.84 12.69
C MET A 50 14.79 10.18 12.68
N GLN A 51 14.26 11.19 11.98
CA GLN A 51 14.82 12.53 11.99
C GLN A 51 14.83 13.12 13.41
N ALA A 52 13.72 12.99 14.14
CA ALA A 52 13.64 13.45 15.53
C ALA A 52 14.67 12.75 16.44
N LEU A 53 14.89 11.43 16.25
CA LEU A 53 15.91 10.68 16.99
C LEU A 53 17.32 11.21 16.70
N ILE A 54 17.64 11.47 15.43
CA ILE A 54 18.94 12.01 15.00
C ILE A 54 19.16 13.41 15.58
N GLU A 55 18.17 14.30 15.48
CA GLU A 55 18.22 15.65 16.02
C GLU A 55 18.39 15.66 17.54
N SER A 56 17.68 14.77 18.25
CA SER A 56 17.81 14.64 19.70
C SER A 56 19.20 14.19 20.13
N GLY A 57 19.82 13.27 19.36
CA GLY A 57 21.20 12.84 19.57
C GLY A 57 22.19 13.97 19.33
N SER A 58 21.98 14.74 18.26
CA SER A 58 22.81 15.90 17.92
C SER A 58 22.78 16.98 19.00
N ARG A 59 21.60 17.28 19.57
CA ARG A 59 21.45 18.19 20.73
C ARG A 59 22.21 17.71 21.97
N ARG A 60 22.40 16.40 22.11
CA ARG A 60 23.19 15.78 23.20
C ARG A 60 24.67 15.62 22.85
N GLY A 61 25.15 16.24 21.77
CA GLY A 61 26.54 16.16 21.31
C GLY A 61 26.92 14.82 20.68
N ARG A 62 25.95 13.93 20.40
CA ARG A 62 26.19 12.65 19.71
C ARG A 62 26.17 12.89 18.20
N LYS A 63 27.05 12.23 17.44
CA LYS A 63 26.94 12.26 15.98
C LYS A 63 25.66 11.51 15.56
N PRO A 64 25.05 11.87 14.42
CA PRO A 64 23.85 11.21 13.89
C PRO A 64 23.94 9.68 13.89
N VAL A 65 25.08 9.14 13.44
CA VAL A 65 25.35 7.70 13.41
C VAL A 65 25.32 7.06 14.80
N GLN A 66 25.78 7.75 15.85
CA GLN A 66 25.72 7.23 17.21
C GLN A 66 24.29 7.15 17.75
N SER A 67 23.40 8.05 17.34
CA SER A 67 21.97 7.99 17.73
C SER A 67 21.28 6.79 17.08
N LEU A 68 21.63 6.49 15.83
CA LEU A 68 21.07 5.36 15.07
C LEU A 68 21.56 4.00 15.58
N ILE A 69 22.85 3.89 15.95
CA ILE A 69 23.41 2.65 16.48
C ILE A 69 23.18 2.46 17.98
N SER A 70 22.53 3.41 18.66
CA SER A 70 22.10 3.25 20.05
C SER A 70 21.05 2.14 20.13
N ASP A 71 20.90 1.47 21.28
CA ASP A 71 19.88 0.42 21.47
C ASP A 71 18.47 0.90 21.09
N GLU A 72 18.13 2.14 21.46
CA GLU A 72 16.84 2.75 21.08
C GLU A 72 16.72 3.03 19.58
N GLY A 73 17.83 3.41 18.93
CA GLY A 73 17.85 3.63 17.48
C GLY A 73 17.68 2.33 16.70
N TRP A 74 18.35 1.26 17.14
CA TRP A 74 18.18 -0.09 16.59
C TRP A 74 16.78 -0.62 16.82
N LYS A 75 16.24 -0.51 18.03
CA LYS A 75 14.89 -0.97 18.37
C LYS A 75 13.83 -0.23 17.55
N THR A 76 13.98 1.10 17.39
CA THR A 76 13.08 1.91 16.57
C THR A 76 13.16 1.51 15.10
N THR A 77 14.37 1.38 14.55
CA THR A 77 14.58 0.98 13.14
C THR A 77 14.00 -0.40 12.86
N LYS A 78 14.26 -1.36 13.75
CA LYS A 78 13.73 -2.72 13.64
C LYS A 78 12.20 -2.72 13.66
N SER A 79 11.59 -2.06 14.64
CA SER A 79 10.13 -1.96 14.72
C SER A 79 9.53 -1.28 13.49
N ASN A 80 10.21 -0.29 12.92
CA ASN A 80 9.75 0.39 11.71
C ASN A 80 9.76 -0.56 10.51
N VAL A 81 10.87 -1.28 10.32
CA VAL A 81 11.04 -2.26 9.24
C VAL A 81 10.03 -3.39 9.37
N ASP A 82 9.85 -3.96 10.56
CA ASP A 82 8.88 -5.03 10.81
C ASP A 82 7.46 -4.58 10.40
N ALA A 83 7.05 -3.37 10.81
CA ALA A 83 5.74 -2.83 10.46
C ALA A 83 5.56 -2.59 8.94
N LEU A 84 6.60 -2.15 8.24
CA LEU A 84 6.58 -1.98 6.79
C LEU A 84 6.46 -3.33 6.07
N ILE A 85 7.26 -4.31 6.49
CA ILE A 85 7.24 -5.66 5.91
C ILE A 85 5.85 -6.28 6.06
N THR A 86 5.27 -6.25 7.27
CA THR A 86 3.93 -6.80 7.50
C THR A 86 2.87 -6.16 6.60
N LYS A 87 2.88 -4.82 6.44
CA LYS A 87 1.93 -4.15 5.56
C LYS A 87 2.18 -4.42 4.08
N LEU A 88 3.45 -4.52 3.67
CA LEU A 88 3.83 -4.88 2.29
C LEU A 88 3.41 -6.31 1.94
N GLU A 89 3.56 -7.25 2.86
CA GLU A 89 3.12 -8.64 2.68
C GLU A 89 1.60 -8.72 2.51
N ALA A 90 0.84 -7.99 3.33
CA ALA A 90 -0.62 -7.89 3.20
C ALA A 90 -1.04 -7.30 1.84
N LEU A 91 -0.46 -6.15 1.47
CA LEU A 91 -0.71 -5.50 0.18
C LEU A 91 -0.35 -6.42 -1.01
N SER A 92 0.78 -7.11 -0.93
CA SER A 92 1.22 -8.06 -1.96
C SER A 92 0.24 -9.23 -2.11
N SER A 93 -0.24 -9.77 -0.99
CA SER A 93 -1.27 -10.81 -0.98
C SER A 93 -2.56 -10.33 -1.65
N ASP A 94 -3.03 -9.13 -1.33
CA ASP A 94 -4.28 -8.59 -1.87
C ASP A 94 -4.17 -8.27 -3.37
N ILE A 95 -3.04 -7.73 -3.82
CA ILE A 95 -2.73 -7.55 -5.26
C ILE A 95 -2.69 -8.91 -5.97
N HIS A 96 -2.06 -9.92 -5.38
CA HIS A 96 -1.99 -11.26 -5.96
C HIS A 96 -3.38 -11.91 -6.07
N ASN A 97 -4.28 -11.63 -5.13
CA ASN A 97 -5.65 -12.15 -5.10
C ASN A 97 -6.65 -11.31 -5.90
N LEU A 98 -6.23 -10.19 -6.50
CA LEU A 98 -7.08 -9.26 -7.22
C LEU A 98 -7.86 -9.92 -8.37
N HIS A 99 -7.23 -10.86 -9.08
CA HIS A 99 -7.82 -11.55 -10.24
C HIS A 99 -8.43 -12.91 -9.93
N LYS A 100 -8.42 -13.37 -8.67
CA LYS A 100 -9.04 -14.64 -8.31
C LYS A 100 -10.56 -14.44 -8.24
N PRO A 101 -11.36 -15.09 -9.11
CA PRO A 101 -12.81 -15.04 -8.99
C PRO A 101 -13.17 -15.62 -7.62
N GLY A 102 -14.04 -14.92 -6.88
CA GLY A 102 -14.54 -15.42 -5.60
C GLY A 102 -15.14 -16.81 -5.82
N HIS A 103 -14.63 -17.82 -5.13
CA HIS A 103 -15.20 -19.14 -5.19
C HIS A 103 -16.59 -19.05 -4.52
N PRO A 104 -17.70 -19.36 -5.21
CA PRO A 104 -18.98 -19.44 -4.53
C PRO A 104 -18.92 -20.58 -3.51
N SER A 105 -19.41 -20.28 -2.30
CA SER A 105 -19.65 -21.26 -1.22
C SER A 105 -20.95 -22.01 -1.46
#